data_AF-A0A5N7Y661-F1
#
_entry.id   AF-A0A5N7Y661-F1
#
_cell.length_a   1.000
_cell.length_b   1.000
_cell.length_c   1.000
_cell.angle_alpha   90.00
_cell.angle_beta   90.00
_cell.angle_gamma   90.00
#
_symmetry.space_group_name_H-M   'P 1'
#
loop_
_entity.id
_entity.type
_entity.pdbx_description
1 polymer ?
#
loop_
_entity_poly.entity_id
_entity_poly.type
_entity_poly.pdbx_seq_one_letter_code
_entity_poly.pdbx_strand_id
1 'polypeptide(L)'
;MRTLLLLSLALASPLTLAATQCTTADMSQWQDQDTFQAGLKAQGYQISKFKVTKGNCYEIYGFDKDGKKVEIYFDPVSGDAVKSNVER
;
A
#
# COMPACT_ATOMS: atom_id res chain seq x y z
N MET A 1 -25.54 39.98 -37.24
CA MET A 1 -25.77 38.90 -36.26
C MET A 1 -24.39 38.40 -35.83
N ARG A 2 -23.82 38.95 -34.75
CA ARG A 2 -23.72 38.29 -33.43
C ARG A 2 -23.22 36.83 -33.54
N THR A 3 -21.89 36.74 -33.51
CA THR A 3 -21.01 35.77 -32.84
C THR A 3 -21.64 34.47 -32.33
N LEU A 4 -20.91 33.35 -32.48
CA LEU A 4 -20.57 32.45 -31.37
C LEU A 4 -19.49 31.45 -31.83
N LEU A 5 -18.24 31.73 -31.44
CA LEU A 5 -17.12 30.81 -31.53
C LEU A 5 -17.34 29.76 -30.42
N LEU A 6 -17.64 28.51 -30.78
CA LEU A 6 -17.79 27.40 -29.84
C LEU A 6 -16.41 27.01 -29.29
N LEU A 7 -16.09 27.51 -28.10
CA LEU A 7 -14.90 27.13 -27.35
C LEU A 7 -15.10 25.72 -26.77
N SER A 8 -14.44 24.73 -27.36
CA SER A 8 -14.48 23.34 -26.91
C SER A 8 -13.65 23.22 -25.63
N LEU A 9 -14.31 23.15 -24.47
CA LEU A 9 -13.66 22.95 -23.18
C LEU A 9 -13.33 21.46 -23.01
N ALA A 10 -12.07 21.08 -23.27
CA ALA A 10 -11.60 19.74 -22.99
C ALA A 10 -11.47 19.56 -21.46
N LEU A 11 -12.40 18.83 -20.85
CA LEU A 11 -12.29 18.41 -19.45
C LEU A 11 -11.22 17.31 -19.33
N ALA A 12 -10.00 17.69 -19.00
CA ALA A 12 -9.01 16.75 -18.49
C ALA A 12 -9.34 16.46 -17.01
N SER A 13 -9.92 15.29 -16.73
CA SER A 13 -10.15 14.85 -15.36
C SER A 13 -8.82 14.43 -14.72
N PRO A 14 -8.47 14.89 -13.51
CA PRO A 14 -7.27 14.42 -12.83
C PRO A 14 -7.45 12.95 -12.44
N LEU A 15 -6.53 12.09 -12.89
CA LEU A 15 -6.41 10.72 -12.40
C LEU A 15 -5.93 10.78 -10.94
N THR A 16 -6.85 10.63 -10.00
CA THR A 16 -6.50 10.44 -8.59
C THR A 16 -6.03 9.00 -8.39
N LEU A 17 -4.72 8.79 -8.21
CA LEU A 17 -4.22 7.47 -7.79
C LEU A 17 -4.56 7.30 -6.30
N ALA A 18 -5.59 6.52 -6.01
CA ALA A 18 -5.93 6.16 -4.64
C ALA A 18 -4.81 5.30 -4.02
N ALA A 19 -4.41 5.61 -2.78
CA ALA A 19 -3.52 4.75 -2.01
C ALA A 19 -4.21 3.41 -1.71
N THR A 20 -3.44 2.33 -1.59
CA THR A 20 -3.96 1.03 -1.14
C THR A 20 -4.57 1.18 0.25
N GLN A 21 -5.87 0.91 0.38
CA GLN A 21 -6.58 0.88 1.66
C GLN A 21 -6.57 -0.55 2.20
N CYS A 22 -6.06 -0.74 3.42
CA CYS A 22 -6.06 -2.04 4.10
C CYS A 22 -7.15 -2.15 5.16
N THR A 23 -7.31 -1.14 6.03
CA THR A 23 -8.33 -1.18 7.09
C THR A 23 -8.88 0.20 7.46
N THR A 24 -10.08 0.23 8.03
CA THR A 24 -10.69 1.41 8.67
C THR A 24 -10.70 1.29 10.20
N ALA A 25 -10.15 0.20 10.75
CA ALA A 25 -10.10 -0.05 12.18
C ALA A 25 -9.20 0.95 12.91
N ASP A 26 -9.53 1.24 14.16
CA ASP A 26 -8.71 2.07 15.04
C ASP A 26 -7.35 1.42 15.28
N MET A 27 -6.30 2.25 15.40
CA MET A 27 -4.92 1.77 15.62
C MET A 27 -4.75 0.95 16.90
N SER A 28 -5.67 1.04 17.86
CA SER A 28 -5.69 0.21 19.07
C SER A 28 -6.01 -1.27 18.79
N GLN A 29 -6.59 -1.56 17.63
CA GLN A 29 -6.92 -2.92 17.19
C GLN A 29 -5.80 -3.54 16.34
N TRP A 30 -4.76 -2.76 16.02
CA TRP A 30 -3.68 -3.20 15.17
C TRP A 30 -2.69 -4.05 15.97
N GLN A 31 -2.06 -5.00 15.29
CA GLN A 31 -0.95 -5.75 15.86
C GLN A 31 0.20 -4.83 16.19
N ASP A 32 1.00 -5.18 17.21
CA ASP A 32 2.24 -4.47 17.47
C ASP A 32 3.20 -4.59 16.27
N GLN A 33 3.81 -3.47 15.88
CA GLN A 33 4.65 -3.38 14.67
C GLN A 33 5.91 -4.24 14.78
N ASP A 34 6.52 -4.30 15.95
CA ASP A 34 7.75 -5.07 16.17
C ASP A 34 7.44 -6.57 16.16
N THR A 35 6.34 -6.96 16.80
CA THR A 35 5.83 -8.34 16.80
C THR A 35 5.49 -8.80 15.38
N PHE A 36 4.78 -7.98 14.60
CA PHE A 36 4.45 -8.28 13.22
C PHE A 36 5.72 -8.46 12.35
N GLN A 37 6.67 -7.53 12.44
CA GLN A 37 7.94 -7.63 11.71
C GLN A 37 8.76 -8.85 12.13
N ALA A 38 8.80 -9.18 13.42
CA ALA A 38 9.47 -10.37 13.91
C ALA A 38 8.84 -11.65 13.36
N GLY A 39 7.50 -11.71 13.28
CA GLY A 39 6.76 -12.82 12.67
C GLY A 39 7.11 -13.02 11.19
N LEU A 40 7.20 -11.94 10.41
CA LEU A 40 7.63 -12.00 9.02
C LEU A 40 9.09 -12.47 8.89
N LYS A 41 10.00 -11.96 9.74
CA LYS A 41 11.41 -12.41 9.75
C LYS A 41 11.52 -13.90 10.09
N ALA A 42 10.72 -14.39 11.03
CA ALA A 42 10.66 -15.82 11.37
C ALA A 42 10.15 -16.69 10.20
N GLN A 43 9.32 -16.14 9.32
CA GLN A 43 8.86 -16.79 8.09
C GLN A 43 9.89 -16.73 6.93
N GLY A 44 11.05 -16.12 7.16
CA GLY A 44 12.14 -16.04 6.18
C GLY A 44 12.19 -14.75 5.36
N TYR A 45 11.36 -13.75 5.67
CA TYR A 45 11.45 -12.45 5.04
C TYR A 45 12.64 -11.64 5.57
N GLN A 46 13.29 -10.91 4.68
CA GLN A 46 14.29 -9.90 5.04
C GLN A 46 13.69 -8.52 4.85
N ILE A 47 13.32 -7.85 5.95
CA ILE A 47 12.67 -6.53 5.91
C ILE A 47 13.74 -5.43 5.86
N SER A 48 13.78 -4.70 4.75
CA SER A 48 14.66 -3.54 4.54
C SER A 48 13.98 -2.22 4.93
N LYS A 49 12.65 -2.15 4.85
CA LYS A 49 11.87 -0.98 5.24
C LYS A 49 10.48 -1.40 5.69
N PHE A 50 9.97 -0.74 6.72
CA PHE A 50 8.60 -0.87 7.20
C PHE A 50 7.95 0.52 7.22
N LYS A 51 6.69 0.63 6.81
CA LYS A 51 5.92 1.87 6.86
C LYS A 51 4.48 1.61 7.30
N VAL A 52 3.91 2.58 8.01
CA VAL A 52 2.45 2.75 8.11
C VAL A 52 2.01 3.69 7.01
N THR A 53 1.12 3.25 6.13
CA THR A 53 0.68 4.03 4.98
C THR A 53 -0.55 4.88 5.28
N LYS A 54 -0.86 5.85 4.41
CA LYS A 54 -2.09 6.66 4.50
C LYS A 54 -3.38 5.84 4.39
N GLY A 55 -3.30 4.66 3.76
CA GLY A 55 -4.43 3.73 3.66
C GLY A 55 -4.44 2.68 4.77
N ASN A 56 -3.78 2.97 5.90
CA ASN A 56 -3.77 2.13 7.09
C ASN A 56 -3.21 0.73 6.86
N CYS A 57 -2.13 0.62 6.09
CA CYS A 57 -1.43 -0.65 5.87
C CYS A 57 -0.12 -0.69 6.63
N TYR A 58 0.29 -1.90 7.01
CA TYR A 58 1.70 -2.21 7.23
C TYR A 58 2.34 -2.55 5.89
N GLU A 59 3.18 -1.67 5.39
CA GLU A 59 3.90 -1.84 4.13
C GLU A 59 5.35 -2.23 4.41
N ILE A 60 5.80 -3.34 3.84
CA ILE A 60 7.21 -3.77 3.88
C ILE A 60 7.85 -3.71 2.51
N TYR A 61 9.13 -3.35 2.50
CA TYR A 61 10.05 -3.58 1.39
C TYR A 61 11.15 -4.51 1.87
N GLY A 62 11.56 -5.44 1.02
CA GLY A 62 12.54 -6.42 1.42
C GLY A 62 12.72 -7.54 0.42
N PHE A 63 13.09 -8.70 0.94
CA PHE A 63 13.16 -9.94 0.19
C PHE A 63 12.26 -11.00 0.82
N ASP A 64 11.59 -11.79 0.00
CA ASP A 64 10.87 -12.98 0.45
C ASP A 64 11.85 -14.13 0.75
N LYS A 65 11.30 -15.26 1.22
CA LYS A 65 12.05 -16.48 1.53
C LYS A 65 12.81 -17.07 0.33
N ASP A 66 12.41 -16.74 -0.90
CA ASP A 66 13.03 -17.21 -2.13
C ASP A 66 14.08 -16.19 -2.64
N GLY A 67 14.36 -15.14 -1.87
CA GLY A 67 15.32 -14.10 -2.19
C GLY A 67 14.82 -13.08 -3.22
N LYS A 68 13.51 -13.05 -3.51
CA LYS A 68 12.95 -12.10 -4.47
C LYS A 68 12.61 -10.79 -3.79
N LYS A 69 12.90 -9.68 -4.45
CA LYS A 69 12.59 -8.36 -3.92
C LYS A 69 11.08 -8.12 -3.96
N VAL A 70 10.51 -7.71 -2.82
CA VAL A 70 9.07 -7.55 -2.64
C VAL A 70 8.70 -6.21 -2.02
N GLU A 71 7.54 -5.71 -2.41
CA GLU A 71 6.76 -4.69 -1.71
C GLU A 71 5.41 -5.31 -1.34
N ILE A 72 5.07 -5.37 -0.05
CA ILE A 72 3.83 -6.02 0.40
C ILE A 72 3.11 -5.10 1.39
N TYR A 73 1.81 -4.94 1.17
CA TYR A 73 0.88 -4.23 2.04
C TYR A 73 0.05 -5.25 2.80
N PHE A 74 0.04 -5.14 4.13
CA PHE A 74 -0.70 -6.00 5.02
C PHE A 74 -1.79 -5.23 5.76
N ASP A 75 -2.91 -5.90 6.02
CA ASP A 75 -3.88 -5.43 7.01
C ASP A 75 -3.25 -5.56 8.40
N PRO A 76 -3.07 -4.46 9.15
CA PRO A 76 -2.44 -4.49 10.46
C PRO A 76 -3.30 -5.18 11.54
N VAL A 77 -4.59 -5.42 11.28
CA VAL A 77 -5.48 -6.15 12.21
C VAL A 77 -5.30 -7.65 12.02
N SER A 78 -5.50 -8.16 10.80
CA SER A 78 -5.43 -9.61 10.55
C SER A 78 -4.02 -10.12 10.27
N GLY A 79 -3.13 -9.27 9.76
CA GLY A 79 -1.79 -9.64 9.30
C GLY A 79 -1.79 -10.22 7.88
N ASP A 80 -2.94 -10.22 7.19
CA ASP A 80 -3.06 -10.75 5.83
C ASP A 80 -2.49 -9.79 4.79
N ALA A 81 -1.87 -10.34 3.75
CA ALA A 81 -1.40 -9.57 2.61
C ALA A 81 -2.58 -9.07 1.77
N VAL A 82 -2.75 -7.76 1.67
CA VAL A 82 -3.76 -7.08 0.86
C VAL A 82 -3.27 -6.86 -0.56
N LYS A 83 -1.97 -6.54 -0.72
CA LYS A 83 -1.33 -6.34 -2.02
C LYS A 83 0.13 -6.77 -1.95
N SER A 84 0.61 -7.47 -2.97
CA SER A 84 2.01 -7.84 -3.12
C SER A 84 2.50 -7.54 -4.52
N ASN A 85 3.68 -6.92 -4.61
CA ASN A 85 4.43 -6.74 -5.84
C ASN A 85 5.77 -7.47 -5.67
N VAL A 86 6.12 -8.30 -6.63
CA VAL A 86 7.45 -8.90 -6.74
C VAL A 86 8.19 -8.15 -7.84
N GLU A 87 9.28 -7.47 -7.51
CA GLU A 87 10.13 -6.85 -8.52
C GLU A 87 10.84 -7.98 -9.30
N ARG A 88 10.65 -7.98 -10.63
CA ARG A 88 11.18 -8.99 -11.55
C ARG A 88 12.55 -8.59 -12.08
#